data_AF-A0A954YS00-F1
#
_entry.id   AF-A0A954YS00-F1
#
_cell.length_a   1.000
_cell.length_b   1.000
_cell.length_c   1.000
_cell.angle_alpha   90.00
_cell.angle_beta   90.00
_cell.angle_gamma   90.00
#
_symmetry.space_group_name_H-M   'P 1'
#
loop_
_entity.id
_entity.type
_entity.pdbx_description
1 polymer ?
#
loop_
_entity_poly.entity_id
_entity_poly.type
_entity_poly.pdbx_seq_one_letter_code
_entity_poly.pdbx_strand_id
1 'polypeptide(L)'
;MPMRPAKTSDATASGRIWFEGDIIRYESEGYGSWRWPLGRVRVIGEMTNDQGPFRDDYFFCFATGPECWFEASYYAEGSMPFLFECAERLGAEMLPGLTGSTDYASRILWPQHLVDEPMFEFSDDAPTGLWQRCVRFFLPQVRQVLSDVAMRELTNASP
;
A
#
# COMPACT_ATOMS: atom_id res chain seq x y z
N MET A 1 5.86 43.14 -8.15
CA MET A 1 5.69 41.73 -8.54
C MET A 1 4.67 41.11 -7.60
N PRO A 2 3.52 40.60 -8.07
CA PRO A 2 2.60 39.90 -7.19
C PRO A 2 3.20 38.54 -6.82
N MET A 3 3.32 38.29 -5.51
CA MET A 3 3.64 36.98 -4.95
C MET A 3 2.58 35.99 -5.43
N ARG A 4 3.01 34.87 -6.02
CA ARG A 4 2.14 33.71 -6.24
C ARG A 4 1.65 33.22 -4.87
N PRO A 5 0.35 32.89 -4.70
CA PRO A 5 -0.09 32.25 -3.48
C PRO A 5 0.69 30.94 -3.29
N ALA A 6 1.16 30.69 -2.07
CA ALA A 6 1.75 29.42 -1.71
C ALA A 6 0.73 28.31 -2.03
N LYS A 7 1.15 27.31 -2.82
CA LYS A 7 0.37 26.10 -3.03
C LYS A 7 0.04 25.52 -1.67
N THR A 8 -1.24 25.44 -1.36
CA THR A 8 -1.80 24.70 -0.23
C THR A 8 -1.14 23.32 -0.21
N SER A 9 -0.61 22.94 0.94
CA SER A 9 0.18 21.73 1.18
C SER A 9 -0.41 20.47 0.52
N ASP A 10 0.44 19.65 -0.11
CA ASP A 10 0.16 18.37 -0.79
C ASP A 10 -0.57 17.29 0.04
N ALA A 11 -0.97 17.58 1.29
CA ALA A 11 -1.65 16.62 2.18
C ALA A 11 -3.02 16.14 1.66
N THR A 12 -3.70 16.90 0.81
CA THR A 12 -4.98 16.45 0.20
C THR A 12 -4.77 15.35 -0.85
N ALA A 13 -3.57 15.23 -1.45
CA ALA A 13 -3.29 14.22 -2.46
C ALA A 13 -3.19 12.82 -1.83
N SER A 14 -2.57 12.68 -0.66
CA SER A 14 -2.45 11.42 0.07
C SER A 14 -3.79 10.87 0.57
N GLY A 15 -4.82 11.73 0.66
CA GLY A 15 -6.17 11.35 1.02
C GLY A 15 -6.40 11.19 2.52
N ARG A 16 -7.47 10.49 2.89
CA ARG A 16 -7.87 10.20 4.27
C ARG A 16 -8.30 8.75 4.40
N ILE A 17 -7.96 8.10 5.52
CA ILE A 17 -8.40 6.74 5.87
C ILE A 17 -9.07 6.70 7.24
N TRP A 18 -10.18 5.97 7.35
CA TRP A 18 -10.93 5.81 8.61
C TRP A 18 -11.83 4.57 8.58
N PHE A 19 -12.34 4.18 9.76
CA PHE A 19 -13.42 3.21 9.87
C PHE A 19 -14.80 3.89 9.87
N GLU A 20 -15.72 3.35 9.07
CA GLU A 20 -17.15 3.59 9.17
C GLU A 20 -17.84 2.28 9.59
N GLY A 21 -18.06 2.09 10.89
CA GLY A 21 -18.46 0.79 11.42
C GLY A 21 -17.36 -0.25 11.17
N ASP A 22 -17.67 -1.36 10.50
CA ASP A 22 -16.70 -2.41 10.11
C ASP A 22 -16.14 -2.24 8.70
N ILE A 23 -16.38 -1.07 8.08
CA ILE A 23 -15.90 -0.74 6.74
C ILE A 23 -14.67 0.16 6.84
N ILE A 24 -13.57 -0.25 6.21
CA ILE A 24 -12.43 0.62 5.93
C ILE A 24 -12.84 1.54 4.79
N ARG A 25 -12.64 2.84 4.96
CA ARG A 25 -12.80 3.84 3.89
C ARG A 25 -11.50 4.56 3.63
N TYR A 26 -11.20 4.71 2.34
CA TYR A 26 -10.11 5.54 1.86
C TYR A 26 -10.63 6.46 0.76
N GLU A 27 -10.29 7.74 0.83
CA GLU A 27 -10.62 8.72 -0.20
C GLU A 27 -9.39 9.58 -0.50
N SER A 28 -9.00 9.63 -1.78
CA SER A 28 -7.87 10.42 -2.27
C SER A 28 -8.17 10.96 -3.67
N GLU A 29 -7.80 12.23 -3.92
CA GLU A 29 -7.83 12.79 -5.27
C GLU A 29 -6.73 12.21 -6.18
N GLY A 30 -5.61 11.78 -5.60
CA GLY A 30 -4.44 11.28 -6.35
C GLY A 30 -4.44 9.77 -6.60
N TYR A 31 -4.98 8.99 -5.66
CA TYR A 31 -4.92 7.53 -5.65
C TYR A 31 -6.31 6.86 -5.73
N GLY A 32 -7.38 7.66 -5.78
CA GLY A 32 -8.75 7.20 -5.88
C GLY A 32 -9.40 6.92 -4.53
N SER A 33 -10.64 6.44 -4.57
CA SER A 33 -11.45 6.19 -3.37
C SER A 33 -12.02 4.78 -3.39
N TRP A 34 -12.03 4.12 -2.23
CA TRP A 34 -12.58 2.80 -2.06
C TRP A 34 -13.15 2.59 -0.65
N ARG A 35 -13.98 1.57 -0.53
CA ARG A 35 -14.51 1.11 0.76
C ARG A 35 -14.55 -0.41 0.79
N TRP A 36 -14.11 -1.00 1.89
CA TRP A 36 -14.06 -2.45 2.00
C TRP A 36 -14.32 -2.97 3.42
N PRO A 37 -15.05 -4.08 3.61
CA PRO A 37 -15.25 -4.66 4.94
C PRO A 37 -13.97 -5.23 5.51
N LEU A 38 -13.63 -4.87 6.76
CA LEU A 38 -12.46 -5.40 7.47
C LEU A 38 -12.48 -6.93 7.54
N GLY A 39 -13.65 -7.53 7.81
CA GLY A 39 -13.81 -9.00 7.89
C GLY A 39 -13.55 -9.76 6.58
N ARG A 40 -13.37 -9.05 5.45
CA ARG A 40 -12.98 -9.63 4.16
C ARG A 40 -11.50 -9.41 3.83
N VAL A 41 -10.78 -8.65 4.64
CA VAL A 41 -9.32 -8.54 4.54
C VAL A 41 -8.71 -9.81 5.11
N ARG A 42 -7.66 -10.29 4.46
CA ARG A 42 -6.99 -11.57 4.78
C ARG A 42 -5.49 -11.40 5.02
N VAL A 43 -4.88 -10.42 4.38
CA VAL A 43 -3.51 -9.98 4.66
C VAL A 43 -3.48 -8.47 4.66
N ILE A 44 -2.84 -7.88 5.67
CA ILE A 44 -2.51 -6.46 5.71
C ILE A 44 -0.99 -6.38 5.70
N GLY A 45 -0.46 -5.54 4.83
CA GLY A 45 0.95 -5.24 4.80
C GLY A 45 1.19 -3.79 4.46
N GLU A 46 2.46 -3.51 4.25
CA GLU A 46 2.94 -2.22 3.81
C GLU A 46 3.95 -2.41 2.69
N MET A 47 4.09 -1.37 1.87
CA MET A 47 4.94 -1.38 0.70
C MET A 47 5.52 0.00 0.45
N THR A 48 6.79 0.03 0.01
CA THR A 48 7.42 1.21 -0.56
C THR A 48 7.72 1.06 -2.04
N ASN A 49 7.78 2.19 -2.76
CA ASN A 49 8.20 2.27 -4.16
C ASN A 49 9.26 3.37 -4.36
N ASP A 50 9.70 3.59 -5.60
CA ASP A 50 10.78 4.54 -5.95
C ASP A 50 10.29 5.95 -6.35
N GLN A 51 9.01 6.27 -6.15
CA GLN A 51 8.40 7.53 -6.63
C GLN A 51 8.61 8.72 -5.68
N GLY A 52 9.21 8.48 -4.52
CA GLY A 52 9.59 9.51 -3.56
C GLY A 52 10.70 10.42 -4.08
N PRO A 53 10.87 11.64 -3.53
CA PRO A 53 10.06 12.26 -2.48
C PRO A 53 8.90 13.13 -3.03
N PHE A 54 8.70 13.17 -4.35
CA PHE A 54 7.73 14.07 -4.97
C PHE A 54 6.31 13.48 -5.07
N ARG A 55 6.16 12.18 -4.82
CA ARG A 55 4.91 11.44 -4.72
C ARG A 55 4.98 10.48 -3.55
N ASP A 56 3.83 10.03 -3.08
CA ASP A 56 3.75 9.04 -2.03
C ASP A 56 4.44 7.76 -2.49
N ASP A 57 5.34 7.31 -1.65
CA ASP A 57 6.22 6.18 -1.86
C ASP A 57 6.02 5.10 -0.80
N TYR A 58 5.00 5.24 0.04
CA TYR A 58 4.74 4.37 1.17
C TYR A 58 3.24 4.17 1.38
N PHE A 59 2.81 2.91 1.35
CA PHE A 59 1.40 2.53 1.31
C PHE A 59 1.10 1.40 2.29
N PHE A 60 -0.09 1.43 2.87
CA PHE A 60 -0.73 0.24 3.44
C PHE A 60 -1.47 -0.52 2.35
N CYS A 61 -1.39 -1.84 2.40
CA CYS A 61 -1.98 -2.74 1.42
C CYS A 61 -2.92 -3.74 2.11
N PHE A 62 -4.16 -3.85 1.61
CA PHE A 62 -5.22 -4.69 2.16
C PHE A 62 -5.61 -5.75 1.14
N ALA A 63 -5.02 -6.95 1.24
CA ALA A 63 -5.35 -8.06 0.35
C ALA A 63 -6.62 -8.79 0.80
N THR A 64 -7.48 -9.06 -0.18
CA THR A 64 -8.82 -9.62 0.02
C THR A 64 -9.00 -10.96 -0.71
N GLY A 65 -8.06 -11.28 -1.60
CA GLY A 65 -7.93 -12.55 -2.30
C GLY A 65 -6.65 -12.58 -3.15
N PRO A 66 -6.37 -13.70 -3.85
CA PRO A 66 -5.11 -13.92 -4.57
C PRO A 66 -4.79 -12.91 -5.68
N GLU A 67 -5.78 -12.18 -6.17
CA GLU A 67 -5.63 -11.22 -7.27
C GLU A 67 -6.18 -9.82 -6.93
N CYS A 68 -6.54 -9.57 -5.66
CA CYS A 68 -7.22 -8.34 -5.28
C CYS A 68 -6.71 -7.78 -3.96
N TRP A 69 -6.15 -6.57 -4.02
CA TRP A 69 -5.81 -5.76 -2.87
C TRP A 69 -6.20 -4.30 -3.09
N PHE A 70 -6.28 -3.56 -1.99
CA PHE A 70 -6.48 -2.12 -1.98
C PHE A 70 -5.28 -1.43 -1.35
N GLU A 71 -4.96 -0.23 -1.82
CA GLU A 71 -3.84 0.56 -1.33
C GLU A 71 -4.36 1.86 -0.72
N ALA A 72 -3.76 2.27 0.39
CA ALA A 72 -3.95 3.59 0.97
C ALA A 72 -2.59 4.17 1.33
N SER A 73 -2.38 5.45 1.03
CA SER A 73 -1.14 6.13 1.41
C SER A 73 -0.91 6.06 2.92
N TYR A 74 0.32 5.76 3.33
CA TYR A 74 0.77 5.88 4.72
C TYR A 74 0.63 7.33 5.23
N TYR A 75 0.79 8.31 4.33
CA TYR A 75 0.71 9.74 4.61
C TYR A 75 -0.72 10.28 4.64
N ALA A 76 -1.73 9.44 4.40
CA ALA A 76 -3.13 9.83 4.45
C ALA A 76 -3.53 10.38 5.83
N GLU A 77 -4.42 11.37 5.85
CA GLU A 77 -5.02 11.87 7.09
C GLU A 77 -5.71 10.70 7.82
N GLY A 78 -5.45 10.57 9.12
CA GLY A 78 -6.02 9.52 9.95
C GLY A 78 -5.31 8.16 9.89
N SER A 79 -4.21 8.03 9.14
CA SER A 79 -3.45 6.78 8.98
C SER A 79 -3.04 6.12 10.29
N MET A 80 -2.43 6.88 11.21
CA MET A 80 -2.00 6.35 12.50
C MET A 80 -3.17 5.95 13.41
N PRO A 81 -4.17 6.81 13.69
CA PRO A 81 -5.37 6.40 14.43
C PRO A 81 -6.06 5.17 13.81
N PHE A 82 -6.18 5.13 12.48
CA PHE A 82 -6.74 4.00 11.76
C PHE A 82 -5.97 2.71 12.03
N LEU A 83 -4.63 2.75 11.97
CA LEU A 83 -3.80 1.57 12.19
C LEU A 83 -3.94 1.04 13.62
N PHE A 84 -3.95 1.92 14.63
CA PHE A 84 -4.21 1.54 16.02
C PHE A 84 -5.57 0.86 16.18
N GLU A 85 -6.63 1.44 15.62
CA GLU A 85 -7.97 0.87 15.69
C GLU A 85 -8.05 -0.47 14.92
N CYS A 86 -7.35 -0.60 13.79
CA CYS A 86 -7.26 -1.82 13.01
C CYS A 86 -6.60 -2.96 13.80
N ALA A 87 -5.48 -2.64 14.47
CA ALA A 87 -4.76 -3.54 15.36
C ALA A 87 -5.65 -4.02 16.52
N GLU A 88 -6.39 -3.12 17.17
CA GLU A 88 -7.35 -3.47 18.23
C GLU A 88 -8.45 -4.41 17.73
N ARG A 89 -9.08 -4.09 16.59
CA ARG A 89 -10.17 -4.89 16.01
C ARG A 89 -9.73 -6.29 15.60
N LEU A 90 -8.48 -6.44 15.16
CA LEU A 90 -7.90 -7.72 14.74
C LEU A 90 -7.18 -8.47 15.87
N GLY A 91 -7.10 -7.90 17.07
CA GLY A 91 -6.40 -8.50 18.21
C GLY A 91 -4.92 -8.74 17.92
N ALA A 92 -4.28 -7.79 17.24
CA ALA A 92 -2.96 -7.94 16.65
C ALA A 92 -2.09 -6.72 16.95
N GLU A 93 -0.77 -6.87 16.88
CA GLU A 93 0.16 -5.74 16.85
C GLU A 93 0.46 -5.38 15.39
N MET A 94 0.37 -4.08 15.05
CA MET A 94 0.72 -3.57 13.73
C MET A 94 1.67 -2.39 13.87
N LEU A 95 2.95 -2.64 13.62
CA LEU A 95 4.00 -1.63 13.68
C LEU A 95 4.56 -1.41 12.27
N PRO A 96 4.40 -0.20 11.69
CA PRO A 96 5.03 0.15 10.44
C PRO A 96 6.55 0.14 10.56
N GLY A 97 7.24 -0.40 9.56
CA GLY A 97 8.67 -0.68 9.60
C GLY A 97 9.47 -0.19 8.38
N LEU A 98 8.81 0.28 7.32
CA LEU A 98 9.48 0.74 6.09
C LEU A 98 9.71 2.26 6.02
N THR A 99 9.50 2.98 7.12
CA THR A 99 9.75 4.44 7.18
C THR A 99 11.20 4.75 6.79
N GLY A 100 11.38 5.56 5.74
CA GLY A 100 12.71 5.94 5.24
C GLY A 100 13.35 4.94 4.28
N SER A 101 12.64 3.89 3.88
CA SER A 101 13.04 3.06 2.74
C SER A 101 12.99 3.88 1.45
N THR A 102 14.02 3.76 0.62
CA THR A 102 14.09 4.38 -0.72
C THR A 102 14.03 3.34 -1.84
N ASP A 103 13.85 2.07 -1.48
CA ASP A 103 13.81 0.93 -2.39
C ASP A 103 12.41 0.30 -2.40
N TYR A 104 12.14 -0.53 -3.41
CA TYR A 104 10.96 -1.39 -3.41
C TYR A 104 11.07 -2.41 -2.30
N ALA A 105 10.23 -2.28 -1.29
CA ALA A 105 10.16 -3.19 -0.16
C ALA A 105 8.70 -3.45 0.18
N SER A 106 8.43 -4.63 0.74
CA SER A 106 7.12 -4.90 1.31
C SER A 106 7.26 -5.86 2.49
N ARG A 107 6.33 -5.75 3.44
CA ARG A 107 6.24 -6.67 4.58
C ARG A 107 4.80 -6.81 5.03
N ILE A 108 4.49 -7.97 5.59
CA ILE A 108 3.20 -8.26 6.20
C ILE A 108 3.17 -7.69 7.63
N LEU A 109 2.05 -7.06 7.97
CA LEU A 109 1.71 -6.56 9.32
C LEU A 109 0.67 -7.47 10.00
N TRP A 110 -0.16 -8.17 9.22
CA TRP A 110 -1.14 -9.14 9.71
C TRP A 110 -1.48 -10.14 8.60
N PRO A 111 -1.67 -11.45 8.89
CA PRO A 111 -1.80 -12.08 10.21
C PRO A 111 -0.49 -12.26 10.98
N GLN A 112 -0.60 -12.47 12.30
CA GLN A 112 0.56 -12.48 13.22
C GLN A 112 1.60 -13.56 12.91
N HIS A 113 1.20 -14.71 12.35
CA HIS A 113 2.14 -15.78 11.99
C HIS A 113 2.95 -15.47 10.71
N LEU A 114 2.65 -14.39 10.00
CA LEU A 114 3.33 -13.96 8.78
C LEU A 114 4.00 -12.60 8.91
N VAL A 115 4.02 -11.99 10.10
CA VAL A 115 4.63 -10.67 10.30
C VAL A 115 6.09 -10.69 9.82
N ASP A 116 6.51 -9.59 9.18
CA ASP A 116 7.84 -9.41 8.55
C ASP A 116 8.08 -10.23 7.27
N GLU A 117 7.24 -11.22 6.93
CA GLU A 117 7.35 -11.90 5.64
C GLU A 117 7.03 -10.94 4.48
N PRO A 118 7.65 -11.10 3.30
CA PRO A 118 7.35 -10.27 2.14
C PRO A 118 5.88 -10.39 1.75
N MET A 119 5.18 -9.27 1.57
CA MET A 119 3.81 -9.27 1.03
C MET A 119 3.81 -9.41 -0.50
N PHE A 120 4.77 -8.75 -1.14
CA PHE A 120 4.94 -8.70 -2.58
C PHE A 120 6.34 -9.13 -2.99
N GLU A 121 6.40 -9.72 -4.17
CA GLU A 121 7.62 -9.84 -4.97
C GLU A 121 7.61 -8.77 -6.06
N PHE A 122 8.73 -8.08 -6.20
CA PHE A 122 8.93 -7.07 -7.23
C PHE A 122 9.82 -7.65 -8.33
N SER A 123 9.30 -7.74 -9.54
CA SER A 123 10.10 -8.14 -10.69
C SER A 123 10.29 -6.96 -11.63
N ASP A 124 11.56 -6.65 -11.91
CA ASP A 124 11.94 -5.95 -13.13
C ASP A 124 11.51 -6.85 -14.30
N ASP A 125 10.49 -6.47 -15.06
CA ASP A 125 10.25 -7.12 -16.35
C ASP A 125 11.51 -6.91 -17.21
N ALA A 126 12.33 -7.97 -17.32
CA ALA A 126 13.55 -7.92 -18.11
C ALA A 126 13.16 -7.68 -19.57
N PRO A 127 13.64 -6.60 -20.21
CA PRO A 127 13.23 -6.26 -21.56
C PRO A 127 13.70 -7.35 -22.53
N THR A 128 12.79 -7.85 -23.36
CA THR A 128 13.15 -8.75 -24.47
C THR A 128 13.65 -7.99 -25.70
N GLY A 129 13.67 -6.64 -25.68
CA GLY A 129 14.12 -5.82 -26.81
C GLY A 129 14.67 -4.42 -26.50
N LEU A 130 15.44 -3.88 -27.45
CA LEU A 130 16.11 -2.56 -27.39
C LEU A 130 15.14 -1.38 -27.29
N TRP A 131 13.94 -1.48 -27.88
CA TRP A 131 12.92 -0.42 -27.85
C TRP A 131 12.30 -0.27 -26.45
N GLN A 132 12.09 -1.38 -25.73
CA GLN A 132 11.56 -1.39 -24.36
C GLN A 132 12.53 -0.76 -23.36
N ARG A 133 13.85 -0.87 -23.60
CA ARG A 133 14.87 -0.17 -22.80
C ARG A 133 14.76 1.35 -22.86
N CYS A 134 14.41 1.92 -24.03
CA CYS A 134 14.20 3.36 -24.18
C CYS A 134 12.89 3.83 -23.52
N VAL A 135 11.84 2.99 -23.52
CA VAL A 135 10.55 3.29 -22.86
C VAL A 135 10.69 3.26 -21.33
N ARG A 136 11.50 2.36 -20.77
CA ARG A 136 11.78 2.28 -19.32
C ARG A 136 12.38 3.57 -18.75
N PHE A 137 13.10 4.35 -19.56
CA PHE A 137 13.61 5.66 -19.12
C PHE A 137 12.48 6.68 -18.83
N PHE A 138 11.30 6.48 -19.42
CA PHE A 138 10.13 7.35 -19.26
C PHE A 138 9.02 6.75 -18.39
N LEU A 139 8.94 5.42 -18.28
CA LEU A 139 7.95 4.69 -17.47
C LEU A 139 8.58 3.39 -16.92
N PRO A 140 9.20 3.39 -15.73
CA PRO A 140 9.54 2.15 -15.06
C PRO A 140 8.23 1.42 -14.71
N GLN A 141 8.04 0.22 -15.26
CA GLN A 141 6.97 -0.68 -14.87
C GLN A 141 7.59 -1.78 -14.02
N VAL A 142 7.68 -1.55 -12.72
CA VAL A 142 7.93 -2.64 -11.76
C VAL A 142 6.61 -3.35 -11.57
N ARG A 143 6.59 -4.65 -11.86
CA ARG A 143 5.43 -5.48 -11.58
C ARG A 143 5.52 -5.93 -10.13
N GLN A 144 4.49 -5.60 -9.35
CA GLN A 144 4.28 -6.18 -8.03
C GLN A 144 3.29 -7.35 -8.15
N VAL A 145 3.65 -8.48 -7.55
CA VAL A 145 2.77 -9.65 -7.40
C VAL A 145 2.79 -10.09 -5.95
N LEU A 146 1.67 -10.61 -5.44
CA LEU A 146 1.64 -11.17 -4.08
C LEU A 146 2.68 -12.30 -3.98
N SER A 147 3.44 -12.30 -2.90
CA SER A 147 4.46 -13.33 -2.64
C SER A 147 3.82 -14.71 -2.50
N ASP A 148 4.60 -15.77 -2.70
CA ASP A 148 4.15 -17.14 -2.46
C ASP A 148 3.57 -17.34 -1.04
N VAL A 149 4.13 -16.64 -0.05
CA VAL A 149 3.67 -16.70 1.35
C VAL A 149 2.28 -16.07 1.49
N ALA A 150 2.09 -14.86 0.96
CA ALA A 150 0.79 -14.19 0.98
C ALA A 150 -0.26 -14.96 0.17
N MET A 151 0.10 -15.50 -0.99
CA MET A 151 -0.79 -16.27 -1.86
C MET A 151 -1.31 -17.55 -1.20
N ARG A 152 -0.46 -18.27 -0.45
CA ARG A 152 -0.87 -19.46 0.29
C ARG A 152 -1.91 -19.12 1.35
N GLU A 153 -1.70 -18.05 2.11
CA GLU A 153 -2.67 -17.59 3.12
C GLU A 153 -4.02 -17.24 2.47
N LEU A 154 -3.98 -16.48 1.38
CA LEU A 154 -5.18 -16.04 0.66
C LEU A 154 -5.96 -17.20 0.02
N THR A 155 -5.28 -18.27 -0.37
CA THR A 155 -5.91 -19.46 -0.98
C THR A 155 -6.47 -20.40 0.09
N ASN A 156 -5.75 -20.60 1.19
CA ASN A 156 -6.18 -21.48 2.29
C ASN A 156 -7.35 -20.90 3.11
N ALA A 157 -7.53 -19.58 3.07
CA ALA A 157 -8.62 -18.86 3.75
C ALA A 157 -9.93 -18.79 2.94
N SER A 158 -10.02 -19.48 1.82
CA SER A 158 -11.27 -19.62 1.04
C SER A 158 -12.16 -20.70 1.69
N PRO A 159 -13.45 -20.40 2.01
CA PRO A 159 -14.37 -21.36 2.62
C PRO A 159 -14.71 -22.55 1.73
#